data_AF-A0A957P1S4-F1
#
_entry.id   AF-A0A957P1S4-F1
#
_cell.length_a   1.000
_cell.length_b   1.000
_cell.length_c   1.000
_cell.angle_alpha   90.00
_cell.angle_beta   90.00
_cell.angle_gamma   90.00
#
_symmetry.space_group_name_H-M   'P 1'
#
loop_
_entity.id
_entity.type
_entity.pdbx_description
1 polymer ?
#
loop_
_entity_poly.entity_id
_entity_poly.type
_entity_poly.pdbx_seq_one_letter_code
_entity_poly.pdbx_strand_id
1 'polypeptide(L)'
;EALYGVESQPVEPDYSRAFGYLAARQSKRSLVLVFTDLTGSINTEMLVAQMSRLRRRHLALLVTLRDPTVQRLATRAVADSQSLYQRAVAEQLLDERALTLERLRRLGVETLDVAADELSISVINRYLELKARTMI
;
A
#
# COMPACT_ATOMS: atom_id res chain seq x y z
N GLU A 1 20.96 0.13 1.97
CA GLU A 1 21.54 1.15 2.89
C GLU A 1 21.10 2.60 2.62
N ALA A 2 20.57 2.95 1.44
CA ALA A 2 20.27 4.36 1.09
C ALA A 2 19.10 5.05 1.86
N LEU A 3 18.36 4.34 2.72
CA LEU A 3 17.21 4.89 3.47
C LEU A 3 17.46 5.07 4.97
N TYR A 4 18.61 4.63 5.49
CA TYR A 4 18.87 4.60 6.94
C TYR A 4 18.96 5.99 7.60
N GLY A 5 19.21 7.05 6.81
CA GLY A 5 19.36 8.42 7.30
C GLY A 5 18.31 9.41 6.77
N VAL A 6 17.18 8.93 6.24
CA VAL A 6 16.11 9.81 5.75
C VAL A 6 15.14 10.10 6.88
N GLU A 7 15.02 11.37 7.27
CA GLU A 7 14.02 11.82 8.24
C GLU A 7 12.63 11.93 7.59
N SER A 8 11.60 11.55 8.37
CA SER A 8 10.21 11.69 7.94
C SER A 8 9.82 13.16 7.86
N GLN A 9 9.20 13.55 6.74
CA GLN A 9 8.63 14.88 6.57
C GLN A 9 7.10 14.76 6.49
N PRO A 10 6.33 15.71 7.08
CA PRO A 10 4.87 15.70 7.04
C PRO A 10 4.37 16.22 5.68
N VAL A 11 4.80 15.58 4.59
CA VAL A 11 4.43 15.92 3.22
C VAL A 11 3.80 14.72 2.55
N GLU A 12 2.86 14.98 1.66
CA GLU A 12 2.20 13.92 0.92
C GLU A 12 3.11 13.33 -0.17
N PRO A 13 3.04 12.01 -0.43
CA PRO A 13 3.83 11.39 -1.50
C PRO A 13 3.43 11.90 -2.89
N ASP A 14 4.39 12.38 -3.68
CA ASP A 14 4.21 12.65 -5.11
C ASP A 14 4.50 11.38 -5.95
N TYR A 15 3.48 10.52 -6.06
CA TYR A 15 3.56 9.29 -6.84
C TYR A 15 3.89 9.55 -8.32
N SER A 16 3.38 10.63 -8.91
CA SER A 16 3.61 10.96 -10.32
C SER A 16 5.08 11.24 -10.58
N ARG A 17 5.72 12.04 -9.72
CA ARG A 17 7.15 12.33 -9.79
C ARG A 17 7.99 11.08 -9.56
N ALA A 18 7.66 10.27 -8.53
CA ALA A 18 8.40 9.06 -8.20
C ALA A 18 8.38 8.04 -9.35
N PHE A 19 7.20 7.73 -9.90
CA PHE A 19 7.09 6.77 -10.98
C PHE A 19 7.56 7.31 -12.33
N GLY A 20 7.45 8.62 -12.57
CA GLY A 20 8.06 9.28 -13.72
C GLY A 20 9.60 9.16 -13.70
N TYR A 21 10.21 9.39 -12.54
CA TYR A 21 11.65 9.19 -12.34
C TYR A 21 12.07 7.74 -12.61
N LEU A 22 11.31 6.76 -12.08
CA LEU A 22 11.57 5.34 -12.30
C LEU A 22 11.46 4.98 -13.79
N ALA A 23 10.39 5.41 -14.46
CA ALA A 23 10.15 5.11 -15.87
C ALA A 23 11.26 5.67 -16.78
N ALA A 24 11.83 6.83 -16.43
CA ALA A 24 12.94 7.43 -17.17
C ALA A 24 14.27 6.67 -17.01
N ARG A 25 14.48 5.97 -15.90
CA ARG A 25 15.75 5.31 -15.57
C ARG A 25 15.74 3.81 -15.77
N GLN A 26 14.60 3.16 -15.57
CA GLN A 26 14.46 1.72 -15.70
C GLN A 26 13.66 1.37 -16.95
N SER A 27 14.38 1.14 -18.05
CA SER A 27 13.78 0.77 -19.33
C SER A 27 13.47 -0.72 -19.44
N LYS A 28 14.15 -1.58 -18.67
CA LYS A 28 13.87 -3.02 -18.69
C LYS A 28 12.72 -3.37 -17.76
N ARG A 29 11.95 -4.40 -18.12
CA ARG A 29 10.95 -4.97 -17.22
C ARG A 29 11.64 -5.44 -15.94
N SER A 30 11.04 -5.12 -14.80
CA SER A 30 11.55 -5.47 -13.47
C SER A 30 10.38 -5.75 -12.53
N LEU A 31 10.69 -6.38 -11.40
CA LEU A 31 9.81 -6.37 -10.23
C LEU A 31 10.02 -5.04 -9.49
N VAL A 32 8.92 -4.34 -9.19
CA VAL A 32 8.91 -3.07 -8.46
C VAL A 32 8.01 -3.23 -7.23
N LEU A 33 8.61 -3.08 -6.05
CA LEU A 33 7.90 -3.08 -4.77
C LEU A 33 7.67 -1.63 -4.36
N VAL A 34 6.42 -1.28 -4.09
CA VAL A 34 6.00 0.05 -3.67
C VAL A 34 5.52 -0.04 -2.23
N PHE A 35 6.30 0.49 -1.31
CA PHE A 35 5.93 0.58 0.11
C PHE A 35 5.21 1.90 0.34
N THR A 36 3.93 1.85 0.69
CA THR A 36 3.16 3.05 1.04
C THR A 36 1.94 2.70 1.88
N ASP A 37 1.43 3.68 2.62
CA ASP A 37 0.17 3.57 3.33
C ASP A 37 -1.02 3.96 2.43
N LEU A 38 -2.21 3.49 2.79
CA LEU A 38 -3.48 3.81 2.17
C LEU A 38 -4.30 4.75 3.06
N THR A 39 -3.66 5.81 3.54
CA THR A 39 -4.31 6.84 4.36
C THR A 39 -4.83 7.97 3.47
N GLY A 40 -6.14 8.25 3.57
CA GLY A 40 -6.77 9.40 2.92
C GLY A 40 -7.24 9.15 1.47
N SER A 41 -8.40 9.74 1.13
CA SER A 41 -9.11 9.47 -0.12
C SER A 41 -8.47 10.10 -1.37
N ILE A 42 -7.91 11.31 -1.25
CA ILE A 42 -7.39 12.08 -2.41
C ILE A 42 -6.14 11.42 -3.01
N ASN A 43 -5.21 10.95 -2.17
CA ASN A 43 -3.96 10.33 -2.64
C ASN A 43 -4.14 8.89 -3.12
N THR A 44 -5.22 8.23 -2.69
CA THR A 44 -5.51 6.86 -3.04
C THR A 44 -5.87 6.70 -4.52
N GLU A 45 -6.68 7.57 -5.10
CA GLU A 45 -7.00 7.51 -6.55
C GLU A 45 -5.76 7.74 -7.42
N MET A 46 -4.91 8.70 -7.04
CA MET A 46 -3.66 8.94 -7.74
C MET A 46 -2.73 7.72 -7.65
N LEU A 47 -2.60 7.11 -6.47
CA LEU A 47 -1.83 5.87 -6.29
C LEU A 47 -2.37 4.76 -7.20
N VAL A 48 -3.69 4.54 -7.23
CA VAL A 48 -4.33 3.53 -8.09
C VAL A 48 -3.99 3.77 -9.57
N ALA A 49 -4.14 5.01 -10.04
CA ALA A 49 -3.83 5.37 -11.42
C ALA A 49 -2.34 5.12 -11.76
N GLN A 50 -1.43 5.48 -10.85
CA GLN A 50 -0.01 5.30 -11.05
C GLN A 50 0.43 3.83 -11.00
N MET A 51 -0.11 3.05 -10.06
CA MET A 51 0.16 1.61 -9.97
C MET A 51 -0.33 0.87 -11.20
N SER A 52 -1.49 1.25 -11.75
CA SER A 52 -2.00 0.71 -13.01
C SER A 52 -1.07 1.03 -14.20
N ARG A 53 -0.53 2.25 -14.27
CA ARG A 53 0.47 2.62 -15.29
C ARG A 53 1.76 1.82 -15.13
N LEU A 54 2.27 1.70 -13.90
CA LEU A 54 3.49 0.94 -13.59
C LEU A 54 3.36 -0.53 -14.01
N ARG A 55 2.18 -1.13 -13.75
CA ARG A 55 1.87 -2.53 -14.08
C ARG A 55 1.97 -2.86 -15.57
N ARG A 56 1.78 -1.88 -16.46
CA ARG A 56 1.88 -2.09 -17.92
C ARG A 56 3.29 -2.51 -18.37
N ARG A 57 4.32 -2.14 -17.62
CA ARG A 57 5.73 -2.42 -17.96
C ARG A 57 6.45 -3.29 -16.93
N HIS A 58 6.06 -3.18 -15.67
CA HIS A 58 6.71 -3.86 -14.54
C HIS A 58 5.75 -4.84 -13.88
N LEU A 59 6.32 -5.84 -13.21
CA LEU A 59 5.57 -6.57 -12.19
C LEU A 59 5.51 -5.66 -10.96
N ALA A 60 4.35 -5.08 -10.68
CA ALA A 60 4.17 -4.14 -9.59
C ALA A 60 3.54 -4.83 -8.37
N LEU A 61 4.19 -4.72 -7.21
CA LEU A 61 3.69 -5.17 -5.92
C LEU A 61 3.52 -3.96 -5.00
N LEU A 62 2.27 -3.64 -4.65
CA LEU A 62 1.99 -2.73 -3.54
C LEU A 62 2.21 -3.46 -2.23
N VAL A 63 3.00 -2.88 -1.33
CA VAL A 63 3.19 -3.35 0.03
C VAL A 63 2.69 -2.26 0.97
N THR A 64 1.73 -2.62 1.82
CA THR A 64 1.11 -1.67 2.75
C THR A 64 0.94 -2.31 4.13
N LEU A 65 0.91 -1.46 5.14
CA LEU A 65 0.86 -1.85 6.54
C LEU A 65 -0.53 -1.61 7.13
N ARG A 66 -1.01 -2.57 7.90
CA ARG A 66 -2.24 -2.42 8.68
C ARG A 66 -1.97 -1.56 9.90
N ASP A 67 -2.85 -0.60 10.17
CA ASP A 67 -2.82 0.15 11.43
C ASP A 67 -3.57 -0.62 12.54
N PRO A 68 -2.86 -1.17 13.55
CA PRO A 68 -3.48 -1.91 14.64
C PRO A 68 -4.39 -1.02 15.50
N THR A 69 -4.17 0.30 15.51
CA THR A 69 -5.04 1.25 16.23
C THR A 69 -6.40 1.34 15.57
N VAL A 70 -6.46 1.47 14.23
CA VAL A 70 -7.72 1.49 13.48
C VAL A 70 -8.47 0.17 13.68
N GLN A 71 -7.80 -0.98 13.58
CA GLN A 71 -8.42 -2.29 13.81
C GLN A 71 -9.02 -2.42 15.21
N ARG A 72 -8.31 -1.95 16.23
CA ARG A 72 -8.76 -2.00 17.61
C ARG A 72 -9.91 -1.04 17.88
N LEU A 73 -9.94 0.12 17.23
CA LEU A 73 -11.07 1.07 17.32
C LEU A 73 -12.32 0.53 16.63
N ALA A 74 -12.18 -0.11 15.46
CA ALA A 74 -13.29 -0.71 14.73
C ALA A 74 -13.97 -1.86 15.50
N THR A 75 -13.24 -2.56 16.37
CA THR A 75 -13.74 -3.70 17.15
C THR A 75 -14.07 -3.34 18.60
N ARG A 76 -13.85 -2.10 19.01
CA ARG A 76 -14.07 -1.65 20.39
C ARG A 76 -15.56 -1.70 20.76
N ALA A 77 -15.86 -2.08 22.01
CA ALA A 77 -17.19 -1.93 22.56
C ALA A 77 -17.58 -0.45 22.67
N VAL A 78 -18.81 -0.12 22.30
CA VAL A 78 -19.35 1.24 22.39
C VAL A 78 -19.86 1.48 23.81
N ALA A 79 -19.28 2.45 24.50
CA ALA A 79 -19.64 2.82 25.87
C ALA A 79 -20.29 4.21 25.95
N ASP A 80 -20.04 5.07 24.97
CA ASP A 80 -20.49 6.46 24.89
C ASP A 80 -20.53 6.93 23.42
N SER A 81 -21.01 8.16 23.20
CA SER A 81 -21.09 8.75 21.85
C SER A 81 -19.72 8.91 21.18
N GLN A 82 -18.67 9.17 21.96
CA GLN A 82 -17.31 9.31 21.43
C GLN A 82 -16.77 7.98 20.89
N SER A 83 -16.93 6.89 21.64
CA SER A 83 -16.54 5.54 21.22
C SER A 83 -17.38 5.02 20.05
N LEU A 84 -18.66 5.41 19.96
CA LEU A 84 -19.48 5.16 18.77
C LEU A 84 -18.87 5.85 17.54
N TYR A 85 -18.56 7.14 17.65
CA TYR A 85 -17.99 7.91 16.55
C TYR A 85 -16.62 7.36 16.11
N GLN A 86 -15.71 7.10 17.07
CA GLN A 86 -14.40 6.53 16.78
C GLN A 86 -14.49 5.18 16.08
N ARG A 87 -15.42 4.32 16.52
CA ARG A 87 -15.67 3.03 15.88
C ARG A 87 -16.18 3.18 14.46
N ALA A 88 -17.19 4.02 14.23
CA ALA A 88 -17.77 4.23 12.90
C ALA A 88 -16.73 4.76 11.90
N VAL A 89 -15.90 5.72 12.31
CA VAL A 89 -14.81 6.23 11.46
C VAL A 89 -13.76 5.14 11.20
N ALA A 90 -13.41 4.34 12.19
CA ALA A 90 -12.46 3.24 12.02
C ALA A 90 -12.99 2.16 11.08
N GLU A 91 -14.26 1.79 11.18
CA GLU A 91 -14.93 0.87 10.25
C GLU A 91 -14.89 1.44 8.81
N GLN A 92 -15.24 2.71 8.63
CA GLN A 92 -15.18 3.37 7.32
C GLN A 92 -13.77 3.34 6.71
N LEU A 93 -12.73 3.63 7.50
CA LEU A 93 -11.34 3.58 7.03
C LEU A 93 -10.91 2.17 6.59
N LEU A 94 -11.36 1.12 7.30
CA LEU A 94 -11.10 -0.26 6.91
C LEU A 94 -11.81 -0.63 5.61
N ASP A 95 -13.05 -0.18 5.43
CA ASP A 95 -13.83 -0.43 4.22
C ASP A 95 -13.21 0.28 3.01
N GLU A 96 -12.85 1.56 3.14
CA GLU A 96 -12.16 2.33 2.09
C GLU A 96 -10.85 1.67 1.67
N ARG A 97 -10.08 1.17 2.64
CA ARG A 97 -8.84 0.42 2.41
C ARG A 97 -9.13 -0.88 1.64
N ALA A 98 -10.11 -1.66 2.07
CA ALA A 98 -10.47 -2.92 1.44
C ALA A 98 -10.90 -2.72 -0.02
N LEU A 99 -11.75 -1.72 -0.27
CA LEU A 99 -12.19 -1.35 -1.62
C LEU A 99 -11.03 -0.94 -2.52
N THR A 100 -10.07 -0.18 -1.98
CA THR A 100 -8.87 0.26 -2.70
C THR A 100 -7.99 -0.92 -3.09
N LEU A 101 -7.70 -1.81 -2.14
CA LEU A 101 -6.88 -3.00 -2.38
C LEU A 101 -7.54 -3.93 -3.40
N GLU A 102 -8.86 -4.10 -3.32
CA GLU A 102 -9.62 -4.90 -4.28
C GLU A 102 -9.59 -4.28 -5.67
N ARG A 103 -9.75 -2.96 -5.78
CA ARG A 103 -9.64 -2.23 -7.05
C ARG A 103 -8.27 -2.40 -7.70
N LEU A 104 -7.19 -2.29 -6.93
CA LEU A 104 -5.83 -2.54 -7.42
C LEU A 104 -5.66 -3.97 -7.95
N ARG A 105 -6.16 -4.96 -7.21
CA ARG A 105 -6.13 -6.37 -7.64
C ARG A 105 -6.91 -6.58 -8.93
N ARG A 106 -8.10 -5.99 -9.07
CA ARG A 106 -8.89 -6.02 -10.33
C ARG A 106 -8.17 -5.39 -11.51
N LEU A 107 -7.33 -4.39 -11.25
CA LEU A 107 -6.44 -3.77 -12.25
C LEU A 107 -5.15 -4.57 -12.52
N GLY A 108 -5.01 -5.76 -11.93
CA GLY A 108 -3.87 -6.66 -12.11
C GLY A 108 -2.63 -6.26 -11.32
N VAL A 109 -2.75 -5.36 -10.34
CA VAL A 109 -1.67 -4.99 -9.42
C VAL A 109 -1.64 -5.98 -8.26
N GLU A 110 -0.48 -6.53 -7.96
CA GLU A 110 -0.30 -7.39 -6.80
C GLU A 110 -0.31 -6.54 -5.52
N THR A 111 -0.97 -7.01 -4.45
CA THR A 111 -1.00 -6.29 -3.17
C THR A 111 -0.65 -7.19 -2.01
N LEU A 112 0.14 -6.67 -1.08
CA LEU A 112 0.51 -7.28 0.18
C LEU A 112 0.11 -6.33 1.32
N ASP A 113 -0.86 -6.76 2.13
CA ASP A 113 -1.39 -6.01 3.25
C ASP A 113 -1.15 -6.78 4.56
N VAL A 114 -0.19 -6.30 5.36
CA VAL A 114 0.38 -7.06 6.48
C VAL A 114 0.57 -6.20 7.72
N ALA A 115 0.70 -6.83 8.87
CA ALA A 115 1.09 -6.12 10.08
C ALA A 115 2.59 -5.74 10.02
N ALA A 116 2.99 -4.71 10.75
CA ALA A 116 4.35 -4.16 10.70
C ALA A 116 5.42 -5.18 11.15
N ASP A 117 5.09 -6.01 12.14
CA ASP A 117 5.91 -7.09 12.67
C ASP A 117 6.05 -8.28 11.71
N GLU A 118 5.12 -8.46 10.77
CA GLU A 118 5.15 -9.52 9.76
C GLU A 118 5.76 -9.08 8.43
N LEU A 119 6.06 -7.78 8.28
CA LEU A 119 6.38 -7.15 6.99
C LEU A 119 7.55 -7.84 6.28
N SER A 120 8.69 -7.98 6.96
CA SER A 120 9.92 -8.49 6.34
C SER A 120 9.74 -9.91 5.79
N ILE A 121 9.20 -10.81 6.62
CA ILE A 121 8.97 -12.21 6.26
C ILE A 121 7.97 -12.30 5.10
N SER A 122 6.87 -11.55 5.18
CA SER A 122 5.82 -11.56 4.17
C SER A 122 6.30 -11.06 2.81
N VAL A 123 7.10 -9.99 2.79
CA VAL A 123 7.69 -9.43 1.57
C VAL A 123 8.67 -10.42 0.94
N ILE A 124 9.55 -11.05 1.74
CA ILE A 124 10.51 -12.04 1.25
C ILE A 124 9.77 -13.22 0.63
N ASN A 125 8.79 -13.78 1.34
CA ASN A 125 8.00 -14.91 0.85
C ASN A 125 7.29 -14.55 -0.46
N ARG A 126 6.69 -13.35 -0.52
CA ARG A 126 6.02 -12.89 -1.73
C ARG A 126 6.99 -12.73 -2.89
N TYR A 127 8.17 -12.17 -2.65
CA TYR A 127 9.23 -12.05 -3.66
C TYR A 127 9.62 -13.43 -4.22
N LEU A 128 9.87 -14.40 -3.34
CA LEU A 128 10.27 -15.76 -3.74
C LEU A 128 9.18 -16.46 -4.56
N GLU A 129 7.91 -16.29 -4.16
CA GLU A 129 6.76 -16.81 -4.91
C GLU A 129 6.65 -16.19 -6.31
N LEU A 130 6.78 -14.86 -6.43
CA LEU A 130 6.73 -14.17 -7.72
C LEU A 130 7.88 -14.60 -8.63
N LYS A 131 9.08 -14.79 -8.07
CA LYS A 131 10.26 -15.29 -8.78
C LYS A 131 10.05 -16.73 -9.27
N ALA A 132 9.50 -17.61 -8.43
CA ALA A 132 9.25 -19.01 -8.79
C ALA A 132 8.24 -19.16 -9.94
N ARG A 133 7.28 -18.24 -10.06
CA ARG A 133 6.28 -18.22 -11.13
C ARG A 133 6.81 -17.71 -12.49
N THR A 134 8.11 -17.46 -12.63
CA THR A 134 8.74 -16.89 -13.84
C THR A 134 8.10 -15.56 -14.28
N MET A 135 7.55 -14.80 -13.33
CA MET A 135 6.93 -13.50 -13.64
C MET A 135 7.94 -12.35 -13.75
N ILE A 136 9.22 -12.65 -13.53
CA ILE A 136 10.39 -11.76 -13.52
C ILE A 136 11.51 -12.46 -14.28
#